data_AF-A0A964L7R8-F1
#
_entry.id   AF-A0A964L7R8-F1
#
_cell.length_a   1.000
_cell.length_b   1.000
_cell.length_c   1.000
_cell.angle_alpha   90.00
_cell.angle_beta   90.00
_cell.angle_gamma   90.00
#
_symmetry.space_group_name_H-M   'P 1'
#
loop_
_entity.id
_entity.type
_entity.pdbx_description
1 polymer ?
#
loop_
_entity_poly.entity_id
_entity_poly.type
_entity_poly.pdbx_seq_one_letter_code
_entity_poly.pdbx_strand_id
1 'polypeptide(L)'
;MLTTAKVFTNGHSQAIRLPKAFRVEVEEMWIARNEVTGEITLKPKDTVELRRKRLEQLMAAIAENPLPDSFLSDASRQNDPPKNPFADWQDSPVKVLPKRAVKRSAKIKDVT
;
A
#
# COMPACT_ATOMS: atom_id res chain seq x y z
N MET A 1 -8.10 31.58 10.36
CA MET A 1 -9.48 31.43 10.88
C MET A 1 -9.95 30.01 10.60
N LEU A 2 -10.46 29.31 11.61
CA LEU A 2 -11.04 27.97 11.42
C LEU A 2 -12.47 28.15 10.89
N THR A 3 -12.77 27.61 9.71
CA THR A 3 -14.13 27.59 9.16
C THR A 3 -14.78 26.25 9.49
N THR A 4 -15.99 26.27 10.04
CA THR A 4 -16.77 25.06 10.28
C THR A 4 -17.66 24.75 9.07
N ALA A 5 -17.90 23.47 8.82
CA ALA A 5 -18.80 22.99 7.77
C ALA A 5 -19.91 22.16 8.40
N LYS A 6 -21.11 22.21 7.82
CA LYS A 6 -22.24 21.40 8.31
C LYS A 6 -22.17 20.00 7.74
N VAL A 7 -22.33 19.02 8.62
CA VAL A 7 -22.48 17.61 8.28
C VAL A 7 -23.97 17.29 8.21
N PHE A 8 -24.39 16.56 7.18
CA PHE A 8 -25.78 16.16 6.98
C PHE A 8 -25.84 14.78 6.32
N THR A 9 -27.03 14.20 6.21
CA THR A 9 -27.26 12.93 5.53
C THR A 9 -27.85 13.16 4.14
N ASN A 10 -27.39 12.37 3.16
CA ASN A 10 -27.94 12.31 1.81
C ASN A 10 -28.24 10.85 1.48
N GLY A 11 -29.52 10.48 1.54
CA GLY A 11 -29.94 9.08 1.53
C GLY A 11 -29.35 8.32 2.72
N HIS A 12 -28.66 7.21 2.45
CA HIS A 12 -27.97 6.39 3.44
C HIS A 12 -26.51 6.83 3.71
N SER A 13 -26.06 7.91 3.09
CA SER A 13 -24.68 8.41 3.18
C SER A 13 -24.58 9.68 4.03
N GLN A 14 -23.40 9.94 4.59
CA GLN A 14 -23.06 11.20 5.23
C GLN A 14 -22.36 12.13 4.25
N ALA A 15 -22.65 13.42 4.31
CA ALA A 15 -22.09 14.44 3.44
C ALA A 15 -21.70 15.70 4.22
N ILE A 16 -20.71 16.43 3.71
CA ILE A 16 -20.27 17.72 4.24
C ILE A 16 -20.65 18.81 3.25
N ARG A 17 -21.31 19.87 3.73
CA ARG A 17 -21.59 21.04 2.91
C ARG A 17 -20.35 21.94 2.85
N LEU A 18 -19.67 21.97 1.71
CA LEU A 18 -18.51 22.83 1.49
C LEU A 18 -18.90 24.32 1.48
N PRO A 19 -18.30 25.16 2.34
CA PRO A 19 -18.45 26.61 2.28
C PRO A 19 -17.89 27.16 0.96
N LYS A 20 -18.33 28.37 0.58
CA LYS A 20 -17.95 29.00 -0.71
C LYS A 20 -16.44 29.03 -0.97
N ALA A 21 -15.65 29.32 0.07
CA ALA A 21 -14.19 29.40 -0.01
C ALA A 21 -13.48 28.05 -0.28
N PHE A 22 -14.17 26.93 -0.06
CA PHE A 22 -13.62 25.57 -0.20
C PHE A 22 -14.28 24.79 -1.34
N ARG A 23 -15.01 25.46 -2.23
CA ARG A 23 -15.57 24.80 -3.42
C ARG A 23 -14.45 24.37 -4.35
N VAL A 24 -14.62 23.18 -4.94
CA VAL A 24 -13.69 22.59 -5.91
C VAL A 24 -14.36 22.51 -7.27
N GLU A 25 -13.56 22.53 -8.33
CA GLU A 25 -14.01 22.46 -9.73
C GLU A 25 -13.99 21.02 -10.30
N VAL A 26 -13.73 20.03 -9.44
CA VAL A 26 -13.64 18.62 -9.83
C VAL A 26 -14.88 17.85 -9.37
N GLU A 27 -15.23 16.81 -10.12
CA GLU A 27 -16.37 15.93 -9.80
C GLU A 27 -16.03 14.94 -8.67
N GLU A 28 -14.77 14.50 -8.58
CA GLU A 28 -14.32 13.49 -7.63
C GLU A 28 -13.12 13.96 -6.81
N MET A 29 -13.02 13.46 -5.58
CA MET A 29 -11.89 13.70 -4.69
C MET A 29 -11.42 12.40 -4.06
N TRP A 30 -10.10 12.27 -3.87
CA TRP A 30 -9.53 11.27 -2.99
C TRP A 30 -9.77 11.67 -1.54
N ILE A 31 -10.22 10.69 -0.74
CA ILE A 31 -10.40 10.83 0.70
C ILE A 31 -9.40 9.93 1.41
N ALA A 32 -8.65 10.49 2.36
CA ALA A 32 -7.77 9.74 3.24
C ALA A 32 -8.05 10.17 4.68
N ARG A 33 -8.04 9.20 5.60
CA ARG A 33 -8.13 9.45 7.03
C ARG A 33 -6.80 9.09 7.67
N ASN A 34 -6.24 10.02 8.42
CA ASN A 34 -5.11 9.74 9.29
C ASN A 34 -5.62 8.90 10.47
N GLU A 35 -5.09 7.69 10.64
CA GLU A 35 -5.56 6.77 11.69
C GLU A 35 -5.15 7.21 13.11
N VAL A 36 -4.06 7.98 13.24
CA VAL A 36 -3.54 8.44 14.53
C VAL A 36 -4.27 9.70 14.99
N THR A 37 -4.40 10.70 14.11
CA THR A 37 -5.03 11.99 14.45
C THR A 37 -6.54 12.02 14.19
N GLY A 38 -7.04 11.10 13.37
CA GLY A 38 -8.41 11.09 12.90
C GLY A 38 -8.72 12.12 11.80
N GLU A 39 -7.74 12.92 11.38
CA GLU A 39 -7.92 13.97 10.37
C GLU A 39 -8.31 13.39 9.01
N ILE A 40 -9.25 14.05 8.33
CA ILE A 40 -9.68 13.67 6.98
C ILE A 40 -9.10 14.67 6.00
N THR A 41 -8.32 14.18 5.04
CA THR A 41 -7.76 14.97 3.94
C THR A 41 -8.51 14.68 2.67
N LEU A 42 -8.92 15.75 1.97
CA LEU A 42 -9.52 15.68 0.64
C LEU A 42 -8.53 16.22 -0.40
N LYS A 43 -8.27 15.45 -1.45
CA LYS A 43 -7.44 15.87 -2.58
C LYS A 43 -8.23 15.76 -3.87
N PRO A 44 -8.22 16.78 -4.75
CA PRO A 44 -8.83 16.65 -6.07
C PRO A 44 -8.33 15.41 -6.80
N LYS A 45 -9.23 14.63 -7.40
CA LYS A 45 -8.85 13.51 -8.24
C LYS A 45 -8.64 14.02 -9.65
N ASP A 46 -7.45 13.77 -10.20
CA ASP A 46 -7.16 14.12 -11.59
C ASP A 46 -8.04 13.29 -12.52
N THR A 47 -8.66 13.96 -13.50
CA THR A 47 -9.33 13.25 -14.59
C THR A 47 -8.30 12.57 -15.49
N VAL A 48 -8.73 11.56 -16.25
CA VAL A 48 -7.84 10.83 -17.18
C VAL A 48 -7.25 11.78 -18.21
N GLU A 49 -8.05 12.74 -18.68
CA GLU A 49 -7.67 13.76 -19.66
C GLU A 49 -6.64 14.72 -19.07
N LEU A 50 -6.86 15.20 -17.83
CA LEU A 50 -5.93 16.08 -17.14
C LEU A 50 -4.59 15.39 -16.88
N ARG A 51 -4.64 14.12 -16.47
CA ARG A 51 -3.44 13.29 -16.30
C ARG A 51 -2.69 13.14 -17.60
N ARG A 52 -3.38 12.83 -18.71
CA ARG A 52 -2.77 12.70 -20.04
C ARG A 52 -2.10 14.00 -20.49
N LYS A 53 -2.78 15.13 -20.35
CA LYS A 53 -2.24 16.45 -20.69
C LYS A 53 -0.99 16.79 -19.88
N ARG A 54 -0.99 16.52 -18.57
CA ARG A 54 0.19 16.72 -17.71
C ARG A 54 1.36 15.83 -18.10
N LEU A 55 1.08 14.58 -18.48
CA LEU A 55 2.11 13.67 -18.97
C LEU A 55 2.72 14.17 -20.28
N GLU A 56 1.88 14.62 -21.21
CA GLU A 56 2.34 15.20 -22.48
C GLU A 56 3.21 16.44 -22.27
N GLN A 57 2.81 17.33 -21.37
CA GLN A 57 3.60 18.50 -20.98
C GLN A 57 4.95 18.11 -20.37
N LEU A 58 4.98 17.09 -19.51
CA LEU A 58 6.22 16.57 -18.94
C LEU A 58 7.15 16.01 -20.03
N MET A 59 6.61 15.21 -20.95
CA MET A 59 7.39 14.65 -22.06
C MET A 59 7.93 15.75 -22.97
N ALA A 60 7.13 16.79 -23.25
CA ALA A 60 7.57 17.95 -24.02
C ALA A 60 8.72 18.71 -23.32
N ALA A 61 8.63 18.91 -22.00
CA ALA A 61 9.69 19.57 -21.22
C ALA A 61 11.00 18.77 -21.23
N ILE A 62 10.92 17.44 -21.19
CA ILE A 62 12.10 16.56 -21.31
C ILE A 62 12.69 16.61 -22.72
N ALA A 63 11.86 16.73 -23.75
CA ALA A 63 12.33 16.88 -25.13
C ALA A 63 13.03 18.24 -25.36
N GLU A 64 12.53 19.30 -24.71
CA GLU A 64 13.12 20.64 -24.77
C GLU A 64 14.46 20.71 -24.00
N ASN A 65 14.55 20.05 -22.84
CA ASN A 65 15.76 19.96 -22.03
C ASN A 65 16.14 18.49 -21.83
N PRO A 66 16.87 17.89 -22.80
CA PRO A 66 17.21 16.48 -22.73
C PRO A 66 18.08 16.18 -21.50
N LEU A 67 17.83 15.03 -20.91
CA LEU A 67 18.63 14.52 -19.80
C LEU A 67 20.06 14.23 -20.30
N PRO A 68 21.09 14.42 -19.46
CA PRO A 68 22.46 14.10 -19.84
C PRO A 68 22.61 12.60 -20.11
N ASP A 69 23.51 12.23 -21.02
CA ASP A 69 23.77 10.84 -21.40
C ASP A 69 24.18 9.94 -20.21
N SER A 70 24.71 10.55 -19.14
CA SER A 70 25.07 9.85 -17.90
C SER A 70 23.89 9.52 -16.98
N PHE A 71 22.69 10.07 -17.25
CA PHE A 71 21.50 9.88 -16.43
C PHE A 71 21.08 8.41 -16.42
N LEU A 72 21.07 7.80 -15.23
CA LEU A 72 20.81 6.36 -15.06
C LEU A 72 21.74 5.48 -15.92
N SER A 73 23.00 5.88 -16.11
CA SER A 73 24.04 5.01 -16.68
C SER A 73 24.36 3.84 -15.75
N ASP A 74 24.90 2.74 -16.28
CA ASP A 74 25.23 1.55 -15.48
C ASP A 74 26.20 1.83 -14.32
N ALA A 75 27.09 2.81 -14.47
CA ALA A 75 28.01 3.25 -13.41
C ALA A 75 27.30 3.98 -12.25
N SER A 76 26.15 4.60 -12.51
CA SER A 76 25.34 5.33 -11.51
C SER A 76 24.24 4.49 -10.87
N ARG A 77 23.90 3.35 -11.48
CA ARG A 77 22.81 2.49 -11.02
C ARG A 77 23.24 1.70 -9.79
N GLN A 78 22.53 1.89 -8.68
CA GLN A 78 22.61 1.01 -7.51
C GLN A 78 21.71 -0.21 -7.71
N ASN A 79 21.97 -0.98 -8.78
CA ASN A 79 21.21 -2.18 -9.13
C ASN A 79 21.81 -3.45 -8.51
N ASP A 80 22.50 -3.32 -7.36
CA ASP A 80 22.96 -4.51 -6.65
C ASP A 80 21.74 -5.36 -6.30
N PRO A 81 21.71 -6.64 -6.70
CA PRO A 81 20.60 -7.51 -6.34
C PRO A 81 20.43 -7.48 -4.82
N PRO A 82 19.19 -7.37 -4.32
CA PRO A 82 18.95 -7.29 -2.89
C PRO A 82 19.61 -8.49 -2.21
N LYS A 83 20.52 -8.21 -1.26
CA LYS A 83 21.14 -9.26 -0.46
C LYS A 83 20.05 -10.01 0.28
N ASN A 84 20.04 -11.34 0.17
CA ASN A 84 19.09 -12.17 0.91
C ASN A 84 19.27 -11.91 2.42
N PRO A 85 18.27 -11.38 3.14
CA PRO A 85 18.38 -11.07 4.56
C PRO A 85 18.42 -12.31 5.47
N PHE A 86 18.28 -13.51 4.88
CA PHE A 86 18.32 -14.80 5.57
C PHE A 86 19.46 -15.70 5.07
N ALA A 87 20.47 -15.16 4.37
CA ALA A 87 21.58 -15.96 3.85
C ALA A 87 22.36 -16.71 4.95
N ASP A 88 22.36 -16.15 6.15
CA ASP A 88 23.00 -16.64 7.37
C ASP A 88 22.00 -17.30 8.35
N TRP A 89 20.72 -17.39 7.97
CA TRP A 89 19.70 -18.04 8.79
C TRP A 89 19.91 -19.56 8.79
N GLN A 90 20.53 -20.07 9.85
CA GLN A 90 20.66 -21.49 10.08
C GLN A 90 19.30 -22.07 10.46
N ASP A 91 18.81 -23.04 9.69
CA ASP A 91 17.70 -23.89 10.14
C ASP A 91 18.11 -24.52 11.48
N SER A 92 17.48 -24.05 12.56
CA SER A 92 17.59 -24.72 13.84
C SER A 92 17.20 -26.18 13.61
N PRO A 93 18.00 -27.17 14.05
CA PRO A 93 17.65 -28.56 13.83
C PRO A 93 16.26 -28.76 14.42
N VAL A 94 15.29 -29.06 13.57
CA VAL A 94 13.94 -29.45 13.99
C VAL A 94 14.16 -30.53 15.02
N LYS A 95 13.87 -30.22 16.28
CA LYS A 95 13.98 -31.19 17.37
C LYS A 95 12.94 -32.24 17.08
N VAL A 96 13.34 -33.29 16.36
CA VAL A 96 12.48 -34.42 16.05
C VAL A 96 12.15 -35.07 17.39
N LEU A 97 11.01 -34.71 17.96
CA LEU A 97 10.47 -35.38 19.14
C LEU A 97 10.26 -36.85 18.76
N PRO A 98 10.86 -37.80 19.50
CA PRO A 98 10.72 -39.21 19.16
C PRO A 98 9.26 -39.62 19.23
N LYS A 99 8.76 -40.24 18.16
CA LYS A 99 7.41 -40.83 18.11
C LYS A 99 7.31 -41.88 19.21
N ARG A 100 6.45 -41.64 20.20
CA ARG A 100 6.18 -42.55 21.32
C ARG A 100 5.58 -43.86 20.78
N ALA A 101 6.37 -44.93 20.77
CA ALA A 101 5.90 -46.27 20.41
C ALA A 101 4.96 -46.79 21.51
N VAL A 102 3.67 -46.94 21.18
CA VAL A 102 2.67 -47.57 22.05
C VAL A 102 2.86 -49.09 21.96
N LYS A 103 3.41 -49.71 23.01
CA LYS A 103 3.39 -51.17 23.16
C LYS A 103 1.95 -51.60 23.47
N ARG A 104 1.28 -52.24 22.50
CA ARG A 104 0.05 -53.00 22.76
C ARG A 104 0.43 -54.41 23.20
N SER A 105 0.29 -54.69 24.50
CA SER A 105 0.30 -56.04 25.04
C SER A 105 -1.07 -56.69 24.81
N ALA A 106 -1.17 -57.56 23.80
CA ALA A 106 -2.33 -58.42 23.63
C ALA A 106 -2.27 -59.55 24.67
N LYS A 107 -3.21 -59.54 25.62
CA LYS A 107 -3.44 -60.67 26.52
C LYS A 107 -4.64 -61.43 25.98
N ILE A 108 -4.35 -62.55 25.34
CA ILE A 108 -5.34 -63.55 24.93
C ILE A 108 -5.90 -64.15 26.22
N LYS A 109 -7.22 -64.10 26.38
CA LYS A 109 -7.97 -64.96 27.29
C LYS A 109 -9.02 -65.66 26.43
N ASP A 110 -8.81 -66.96 26.24
CA ASP A 110 -9.88 -67.89 25.90
C ASP A 110 -10.96 -67.85 26.98
N VAL A 111 -12.21 -68.12 26.58
CA VAL A 111 -13.14 -69.07 27.24
C VAL A 111 -14.52 -68.95 26.60
N THR A 112 -14.92 -70.08 26.00
CA THR A 112 -16.26 -70.72 25.90
C THR A 112 -17.42 -69.98 25.25
#